data_AF-A0A180F6V7-F1
#
_entry.id   AF-A0A180F6V7-F1
#
_cell.length_a   1.000
_cell.length_b   1.000
_cell.length_c   1.000
_cell.angle_alpha   90.00
_cell.angle_beta   90.00
_cell.angle_gamma   90.00
#
_symmetry.space_group_name_H-M   'P 1'
#
loop_
_entity.id
_entity.type
_entity.pdbx_description
1 polymer ?
#
loop_
_entity_poly.entity_id
_entity_poly.type
_entity_poly.pdbx_seq_one_letter_code
_entity_poly.pdbx_strand_id
1 'polypeptide(L)'
;MFDIIKITLTGIVSYIVTYTQPTDNPIEVLGYAFVLDTFFSLLADIIGNNRSIRLKNVLVSLSCLAMYVIIILFVYLIGERLGDEDDSLFFIRMLTYSFSYFYLTNVIRNMRRLAPQNTALVFLDYFIGLQIAKRLPELGTFLTKAQKENEEKEIQ
;
A
#
# COMPACT_ATOMS: atom_id res chain seq x y z
N MET A 1 -39.67 -10.17 -4.00
CA MET A 1 -38.83 -9.08 -4.56
C MET A 1 -37.47 -8.99 -3.88
N PHE A 2 -37.41 -8.89 -2.55
CA PHE A 2 -36.13 -8.84 -1.82
C PHE A 2 -35.23 -10.07 -2.03
N ASP A 3 -35.81 -11.27 -2.09
CA ASP A 3 -35.05 -12.50 -2.31
C ASP A 3 -34.46 -12.58 -3.73
N ILE A 4 -35.18 -12.06 -4.73
CA ILE A 4 -34.70 -11.99 -6.11
C ILE A 4 -33.50 -11.03 -6.19
N ILE A 5 -33.58 -9.86 -5.53
CA ILE A 5 -32.47 -8.90 -5.48
C ILE A 5 -31.24 -9.52 -4.80
N LYS A 6 -31.43 -10.24 -3.68
CA LYS A 6 -30.34 -10.94 -2.99
C LYS A 6 -29.69 -11.98 -3.89
N ILE A 7 -30.48 -12.83 -4.54
CA ILE A 7 -29.98 -13.89 -5.42
C ILE A 7 -29.20 -13.29 -6.60
N THR A 8 -29.71 -12.23 -7.22
CA THR A 8 -29.00 -11.54 -8.32
C THR A 8 -27.69 -10.91 -7.83
N LEU A 9 -27.69 -10.26 -6.66
CA LEU A 9 -26.49 -9.68 -6.08
C LEU A 9 -25.44 -10.77 -5.76
N THR A 10 -25.88 -11.86 -5.13
CA THR A 10 -25.01 -13.02 -4.85
C THR A 10 -24.48 -13.64 -6.13
N GLY A 11 -25.26 -13.70 -7.20
CA GLY A 11 -24.83 -14.19 -8.51
C GLY A 11 -23.75 -13.31 -9.14
N ILE A 12 -23.91 -11.98 -9.09
CA ILE A 12 -22.91 -11.02 -9.57
C ILE A 12 -21.62 -11.14 -8.77
N VAL A 13 -21.71 -11.22 -7.43
CA VAL A 13 -20.54 -11.38 -6.56
C VAL A 13 -19.85 -12.72 -6.85
N SER A 14 -20.61 -13.81 -6.99
CA SER A 14 -20.07 -15.14 -7.30
C SER A 14 -19.38 -15.14 -8.67
N TYR A 15 -19.97 -14.49 -9.67
CA TYR A 15 -19.37 -14.35 -11.00
C TYR A 15 -18.03 -13.60 -10.94
N ILE A 16 -17.96 -12.51 -10.19
CA ILE A 16 -16.71 -11.76 -9.98
C ILE A 16 -15.67 -12.66 -9.29
N VAL A 17 -16.06 -13.41 -8.25
CA VAL A 17 -15.16 -14.33 -7.54
C VAL A 17 -14.65 -15.45 -8.45
N THR A 18 -15.50 -16.04 -9.29
CA THR A 18 -15.09 -17.06 -10.27
C THR A 18 -14.14 -16.47 -11.31
N TYR A 19 -14.38 -15.24 -11.77
CA TYR A 19 -13.53 -14.58 -12.75
C TYR A 19 -12.16 -14.19 -12.18
N THR A 20 -12.04 -14.03 -10.85
CA THR A 20 -10.75 -13.81 -10.19
C THR A 20 -9.92 -15.08 -9.97
N GLN A 21 -10.45 -16.29 -10.22
CA GLN A 21 -9.72 -17.55 -10.04
C GLN A 21 -8.34 -17.63 -10.72
N PRO A 22 -8.13 -17.13 -11.95
CA PRO A 22 -6.81 -17.08 -12.59
C PRO A 22 -5.78 -16.27 -11.79
N THR A 23 -6.26 -15.41 -10.89
CA THR A 23 -5.49 -14.45 -10.08
C THR A 23 -5.54 -14.73 -8.57
N ASP A 24 -5.92 -15.94 -8.15
CA ASP A 24 -6.09 -16.30 -6.72
C ASP A 24 -4.81 -16.05 -5.91
N ASN A 25 -3.65 -16.50 -6.40
CA ASN A 25 -2.36 -16.30 -5.73
C ASN A 25 -2.05 -14.81 -5.44
N PRO A 26 -2.11 -13.89 -6.42
CA PRO A 26 -2.02 -12.44 -6.21
C PRO A 26 -2.96 -11.87 -5.14
N ILE A 27 -4.23 -12.30 -5.12
CA ILE A 27 -5.24 -11.79 -4.20
C ILE A 27 -4.98 -12.29 -2.78
N GLU A 28 -4.62 -13.56 -2.61
CA GLU A 28 -4.28 -14.16 -1.31
C GLU A 28 -3.09 -13.45 -0.66
N VAL A 29 -2.01 -13.22 -1.42
CA VAL A 29 -0.82 -12.50 -0.93
C VAL A 29 -1.19 -11.11 -0.42
N LEU A 30 -2.00 -10.37 -1.17
CA LEU A 30 -2.44 -9.05 -0.75
C LEU A 30 -3.42 -9.11 0.43
N GLY A 31 -4.24 -10.17 0.50
CA GLY A 31 -5.12 -10.45 1.63
C GLY A 31 -4.34 -10.63 2.93
N TYR A 32 -3.26 -11.41 2.92
CA TYR A 32 -2.37 -11.54 4.08
C TYR A 32 -1.74 -10.20 4.48
N ALA A 33 -1.29 -9.41 3.50
CA ALA A 33 -0.73 -8.08 3.75
C ALA A 33 -1.78 -7.11 4.35
N PHE A 34 -3.01 -7.15 3.86
CA PHE A 34 -4.14 -6.37 4.37
C PHE A 34 -4.50 -6.74 5.81
N VAL A 35 -4.56 -8.04 6.14
CA VAL A 35 -4.83 -8.50 7.51
C VAL A 35 -3.75 -8.00 8.46
N LEU A 36 -2.49 -8.13 8.06
CA LEU A 36 -1.36 -7.70 8.86
C LEU A 36 -1.35 -6.17 9.05
N ASP A 37 -1.60 -5.38 8.00
CA ASP A 37 -1.69 -3.92 8.11
C ASP A 37 -2.88 -3.46 8.95
N THR A 38 -4.03 -4.11 8.80
CA THR A 38 -5.22 -3.82 9.62
C THR A 38 -4.95 -4.13 11.09
N PHE A 39 -4.30 -5.25 11.39
CA PHE A 39 -3.93 -5.64 12.75
C PHE A 39 -3.01 -4.61 13.40
N PHE A 40 -1.91 -4.22 12.72
CA PHE A 40 -0.98 -3.22 13.26
C PHE A 40 -1.60 -1.81 13.32
N SER A 41 -2.45 -1.44 12.36
CA SER A 41 -3.21 -0.19 12.40
C SER A 41 -4.10 -0.12 13.64
N LEU A 42 -4.85 -1.19 13.94
CA LEU A 42 -5.72 -1.27 15.10
C LEU A 42 -4.92 -1.28 16.41
N LEU A 43 -3.85 -2.07 16.49
CA LEU A 43 -2.97 -2.09 17.66
C LEU A 43 -2.37 -0.71 17.94
N ALA A 44 -1.85 -0.04 16.90
CA ALA A 44 -1.28 1.30 17.04
C ALA A 44 -2.32 2.34 17.50
N ASP A 45 -3.57 2.20 17.08
CA ASP A 45 -4.65 3.08 17.54
C ASP A 45 -5.11 2.77 18.98
N ILE A 46 -5.15 1.50 19.40
CA ILE A 46 -5.55 1.11 20.76
C ILE A 46 -4.46 1.47 21.78
N ILE A 47 -3.21 1.11 21.50
CA ILE A 47 -2.09 1.28 22.44
C ILE A 47 -1.53 2.70 22.37
N GLY A 48 -1.50 3.31 21.18
CA GLY A 48 -0.92 4.62 20.98
C GLY A 48 -1.86 5.80 21.23
N ASN A 49 -3.18 5.59 21.36
CA ASN A 49 -4.14 6.69 21.48
C ASN A 49 -5.22 6.41 22.55
N ASN A 50 -5.23 7.21 23.62
CA ASN A 50 -6.09 7.00 24.79
C ASN A 50 -7.57 7.42 24.59
N ARG A 51 -8.05 7.65 23.35
CA ARG A 51 -9.37 8.29 23.12
C ARG A 51 -10.27 7.83 21.98
N SER A 52 -9.92 6.86 21.14
CA SER A 52 -10.88 6.09 20.29
C SER A 52 -10.14 5.35 19.17
N ILE A 53 -10.70 4.22 18.77
CA ILE A 53 -10.28 3.47 17.58
C ILE A 53 -10.58 4.33 16.34
N ARG A 54 -9.54 4.67 15.57
CA ARG A 54 -9.69 5.43 14.33
C ARG A 54 -10.02 4.49 13.17
N LEU A 55 -11.30 4.14 13.04
CA LEU A 55 -11.81 3.32 11.93
C LEU A 55 -11.43 3.88 10.54
N LYS A 56 -11.15 5.18 10.43
CA LYS A 56 -10.61 5.81 9.23
C LYS A 56 -9.36 5.10 8.68
N ASN A 57 -8.46 4.65 9.54
CA ASN A 57 -7.21 3.99 9.12
C ASN A 57 -7.49 2.61 8.48
N VAL A 58 -8.43 1.87 9.07
CA VAL A 58 -8.89 0.59 8.54
C VAL A 58 -9.66 0.79 7.21
N LEU A 59 -10.50 1.82 7.13
CA LEU A 59 -11.22 2.15 5.89
C LEU A 59 -10.28 2.54 4.75
N VAL A 60 -9.18 3.25 5.03
CA VAL A 60 -8.15 3.56 4.02
C VAL A 60 -7.49 2.28 3.51
N SER A 61 -7.14 1.37 4.42
CA SER A 61 -6.55 0.07 4.06
C SER A 61 -7.52 -0.76 3.22
N LEU A 62 -8.78 -0.82 3.61
CA LEU A 62 -9.84 -1.50 2.87
C LEU A 62 -10.06 -0.89 1.47
N SER A 63 -10.05 0.44 1.37
CA SER A 63 -10.17 1.14 0.09
C SER A 63 -9.00 0.83 -0.84
N CYS A 64 -7.78 0.63 -0.31
CA CYS A 64 -6.64 0.21 -1.13
C CYS A 64 -6.83 -1.21 -1.68
N LEU A 65 -7.34 -2.14 -0.86
CA LEU A 65 -7.66 -3.50 -1.31
C LEU A 65 -8.73 -3.49 -2.40
N ALA A 66 -9.81 -2.72 -2.21
CA ALA A 66 -10.87 -2.59 -3.20
C ALA A 66 -10.36 -2.00 -4.52
N MET A 67 -9.51 -0.96 -4.45
CA MET A 67 -8.88 -0.36 -5.63
C MET A 67 -7.99 -1.38 -6.36
N TYR A 68 -7.20 -2.17 -5.64
CA TYR A 68 -6.38 -3.23 -6.24
C TYR A 68 -7.24 -4.25 -6.99
N VAL A 69 -8.31 -4.77 -6.36
CA VAL A 69 -9.21 -5.76 -6.98
C VAL A 69 -9.81 -5.22 -8.28
N ILE A 70 -10.25 -3.96 -8.28
CA ILE A 70 -10.79 -3.31 -9.50
C ILE A 70 -9.72 -3.25 -10.59
N ILE A 71 -8.49 -2.84 -10.26
CA ILE A 71 -7.41 -2.70 -11.24
C ILE A 71 -7.05 -4.06 -11.86
N ILE A 72 -6.88 -5.10 -11.06
CA ILE A 72 -6.50 -6.43 -11.61
C ILE A 72 -7.60 -7.03 -12.47
N LEU A 73 -8.88 -6.79 -12.13
CA LEU A 73 -10.02 -7.18 -12.96
C LEU A 73 -9.97 -6.49 -14.32
N PHE A 74 -9.67 -5.19 -14.36
CA PHE A 74 -9.51 -4.47 -15.63
C PHE A 74 -8.31 -4.96 -16.44
N VAL A 75 -7.16 -5.19 -15.79
CA VAL A 75 -5.95 -5.69 -16.47
C VAL A 75 -6.19 -7.08 -17.07
N TYR A 76 -6.79 -7.98 -16.29
CA TYR A 76 -7.11 -9.33 -16.75
C TYR A 76 -8.14 -9.30 -17.89
N LEU A 77 -9.20 -8.49 -17.77
CA LEU A 77 -10.20 -8.31 -18.82
C LEU A 77 -9.57 -7.82 -20.13
N ILE A 78 -8.64 -6.87 -20.07
CA ILE A 78 -7.94 -6.38 -21.27
C ILE A 78 -7.05 -7.49 -21.86
N GLY A 79 -6.31 -8.21 -21.01
CA GLY A 79 -5.45 -9.32 -21.43
C GLY A 79 -6.20 -10.44 -22.14
N GLU A 80 -7.31 -10.90 -21.54
CA GLU A 80 -8.21 -11.90 -22.13
C GLU A 80 -8.75 -11.44 -23.49
N ARG A 81 -9.12 -10.16 -23.63
CA ARG A 81 -9.65 -9.62 -24.88
C ARG A 81 -8.61 -9.44 -25.98
N LEU A 82 -7.34 -9.27 -25.61
CA LEU A 82 -6.22 -9.20 -26.55
C LEU A 82 -5.66 -10.58 -26.91
N GLY A 83 -5.99 -11.62 -26.12
CA GLY A 83 -5.42 -12.97 -26.27
C GLY A 83 -4.06 -13.13 -25.57
N ASP A 84 -3.66 -12.16 -24.74
CA ASP A 84 -2.37 -12.09 -24.05
C ASP A 84 -2.53 -12.35 -22.54
N GLU A 85 -3.16 -13.47 -22.18
CA GLU A 85 -3.48 -13.81 -20.79
C GLU A 85 -2.22 -13.91 -19.90
N ASP A 86 -1.16 -14.55 -20.39
CA ASP A 86 0.10 -14.74 -19.65
C ASP A 86 0.79 -13.40 -19.30
N ASP A 87 0.84 -12.47 -20.26
CA ASP A 87 1.40 -11.14 -20.03
C ASP A 87 0.55 -10.34 -19.05
N SER A 88 -0.78 -10.45 -19.13
CA SER A 88 -1.69 -9.81 -18.18
C SER A 88 -1.49 -10.33 -16.75
N LEU A 89 -1.28 -11.64 -16.58
CA LEU A 89 -0.99 -12.25 -15.28
C LEU A 89 0.37 -11.77 -14.74
N PHE A 90 1.37 -11.60 -15.60
CA PHE A 90 2.66 -11.02 -15.21
C PHE A 90 2.51 -9.57 -14.72
N PHE A 91 1.75 -8.74 -15.45
CA PHE A 91 1.45 -7.37 -15.01
C PHE A 91 0.70 -7.34 -13.67
N ILE A 92 -0.27 -8.24 -13.48
CA ILE A 92 -0.99 -8.38 -12.21
C ILE A 92 -0.02 -8.69 -11.07
N ARG A 93 0.93 -9.61 -11.25
CA ARG A 93 1.96 -9.92 -10.23
C ARG A 93 2.83 -8.71 -9.89
N MET A 94 3.25 -7.93 -10.88
CA MET A 94 3.98 -6.67 -10.64
C MET A 94 3.15 -5.68 -9.80
N LEU A 95 1.86 -5.55 -10.11
CA LEU A 95 0.95 -4.71 -9.33
C LEU A 95 0.80 -5.25 -7.91
N THR A 96 0.67 -6.58 -7.73
CA THR A 96 0.64 -7.21 -6.40
C THR A 96 1.84 -6.80 -5.58
N TYR A 97 3.06 -6.94 -6.10
CA TYR A 97 4.27 -6.55 -5.37
C TYR A 97 4.28 -5.05 -5.03
N SER A 98 3.81 -4.20 -5.94
CA SER A 98 3.72 -2.76 -5.71
C SER A 98 2.73 -2.40 -4.60
N PHE A 99 1.56 -3.04 -4.58
CA PHE A 99 0.56 -2.85 -3.53
C PHE A 99 0.96 -3.47 -2.19
N SER A 100 1.59 -4.65 -2.22
CA SER A 100 2.18 -5.27 -1.02
C SER A 100 3.23 -4.36 -0.38
N TYR A 101 4.02 -3.65 -1.18
CA TYR A 101 4.96 -2.66 -0.67
C TYR A 101 4.24 -1.51 0.07
N PHE A 102 3.13 -1.00 -0.46
CA PHE A 102 2.34 0.02 0.26
C PHE A 102 1.84 -0.49 1.61
N TYR A 103 1.29 -1.71 1.65
CA TYR A 103 0.89 -2.34 2.92
C TYR A 103 2.06 -2.50 3.89
N LEU A 104 3.22 -2.98 3.41
CA LEU A 104 4.41 -3.14 4.23
C LEU A 104 4.88 -1.80 4.83
N THR A 105 4.85 -0.72 4.05
CA THR A 105 5.21 0.61 4.56
C THR A 105 4.25 1.10 5.65
N ASN A 106 2.94 0.80 5.52
CA ASN A 106 1.95 1.15 6.53
C ASN A 106 2.16 0.36 7.82
N VAL A 107 2.44 -0.93 7.72
CA VAL A 107 2.77 -1.81 8.85
C VAL A 107 3.95 -1.27 9.63
N ILE A 108 5.07 -0.99 8.95
CA ILE A 108 6.28 -0.47 9.59
C ILE A 108 6.01 0.87 10.28
N ARG A 109 5.23 1.75 9.63
CA ARG A 109 4.84 3.04 10.20
C ARG A 109 4.00 2.89 11.46
N ASN A 110 3.07 1.92 11.48
CA ASN A 110 2.25 1.60 12.65
C ASN A 110 3.08 0.95 13.77
N MET A 111 4.00 0.04 13.43
CA MET A 111 4.95 -0.53 14.38
C MET A 111 5.85 0.53 15.02
N ARG A 112 6.33 1.52 14.26
CA ARG A 112 7.10 2.64 14.81
C ARG A 112 6.30 3.47 15.80
N ARG A 113 4.99 3.64 15.58
CA ARG A 113 4.11 4.33 16.55
C ARG A 113 3.98 3.56 17.86
N LEU A 114 3.97 2.22 17.79
CA LEU A 114 3.92 1.34 18.96
C LEU A 114 5.24 1.34 19.75
N ALA A 115 6.38 1.36 19.05
CA ALA A 115 7.71 1.31 19.64
C ALA A 115 8.61 2.44 19.12
N PRO A 116 8.33 3.71 19.48
CA PRO A 116 9.05 4.88 18.93
C PRO A 116 10.53 4.94 19.33
N GLN A 117 10.90 4.26 20.42
CA GLN A 117 12.29 4.21 20.91
C GLN A 117 13.15 3.16 20.19
N ASN A 118 12.55 2.30 19.34
CA ASN A 118 13.29 1.26 18.64
C ASN A 118 13.98 1.83 17.39
N THR A 119 15.31 1.98 17.44
CA THR A 119 16.13 2.52 16.36
C THR A 119 15.99 1.74 15.04
N ALA A 120 15.81 0.41 15.09
CA ALA A 120 15.66 -0.40 13.89
C ALA A 120 14.36 -0.08 13.14
N LEU A 121 13.25 0.12 13.87
CA LEU A 121 11.96 0.49 13.27
C LEU A 121 11.97 1.91 12.71
N VAL A 122 12.67 2.83 13.37
CA VAL A 122 12.87 4.20 12.87
C VAL A 122 13.67 4.18 11.57
N PHE A 123 14.76 3.39 11.52
CA PHE A 123 15.56 3.23 10.31
C PHE A 123 14.76 2.58 9.17
N LEU A 124 14.02 1.50 9.45
CA LEU A 124 13.19 0.83 8.46
C LEU A 124 12.10 1.75 7.90
N ASP A 125 11.38 2.50 8.74
CA ASP A 125 10.36 3.45 8.27
C ASP A 125 10.98 4.57 7.39
N TYR A 126 12.20 5.00 7.72
CA TYR A 126 12.90 6.02 6.96
C TYR A 126 13.40 5.52 5.60
N PHE A 127 14.02 4.33 5.57
CA PHE A 127 14.58 3.71 4.37
C PHE A 127 13.49 3.18 3.44
N ILE A 128 12.58 2.36 3.97
CA ILE A 128 11.48 1.74 3.21
C ILE A 128 10.39 2.76 2.90
N GLY A 129 10.17 3.78 3.73
CA GLY A 129 9.22 4.85 3.40
C GLY A 129 9.67 5.78 2.26
N LEU A 130 10.84 5.54 1.65
CA LEU A 130 11.49 6.40 0.66
C LEU A 130 11.58 7.86 1.12
N GLN A 131 11.69 8.09 2.44
CA GLN A 131 11.84 9.44 2.98
C GLN A 131 13.17 10.08 2.54
N ILE A 132 14.18 9.25 2.28
CA ILE A 132 15.45 9.65 1.65
C ILE A 132 15.18 10.27 0.28
N ALA A 133 14.42 9.60 -0.59
CA ALA A 133 14.12 10.11 -1.92
C ALA A 133 13.34 11.44 -1.88
N LYS A 134 12.42 11.59 -0.90
CA LYS A 134 11.67 12.83 -0.68
C LYS A 134 12.52 13.99 -0.16
N ARG A 135 13.63 13.70 0.54
CA ARG A 135 14.54 14.71 1.13
C ARG A 135 15.82 14.94 0.31
N LEU A 136 16.07 14.16 -0.75
CA LEU A 136 17.15 14.43 -1.71
C LEU A 136 17.12 15.84 -2.32
N PRO A 137 15.95 16.43 -2.67
CA PRO A 137 15.90 17.82 -3.13
C PRO A 137 16.31 18.81 -2.05
N GLU A 138 15.92 18.55 -0.80
CA GLU A 138 16.31 19.37 0.36
C GLU A 138 17.84 19.33 0.52
N LEU A 139 18.46 18.15 0.51
CA LEU A 139 19.92 17.96 0.55
C LEU A 139 20.64 18.69 -0.59
N GLY A 140 20.10 18.64 -1.82
CA GLY A 140 20.65 19.38 -2.96
C GLY A 140 20.67 20.89 -2.72
N THR A 141 19.58 21.44 -2.15
CA THR A 141 19.53 22.86 -1.78
C THR A 141 20.45 23.24 -0.62
N PHE A 142 20.64 22.35 0.36
CA PHE A 142 21.60 22.57 1.46
C PHE A 142 23.05 22.59 0.96
N LEU A 143 23.43 21.64 0.11
CA LEU A 143 24.78 21.59 -0.46
C LEU A 143 25.07 22.82 -1.34
N THR A 144 24.09 23.24 -2.15
CA THR A 144 24.20 24.44 -2.98
C THR A 144 24.37 25.71 -2.14
N LYS A 145 23.68 25.81 -1.00
CA LYS A 145 23.85 26.94 -0.06
C LYS A 145 25.20 26.91 0.65
N ALA A 146 25.64 25.74 1.10
CA ALA A 146 26.94 25.58 1.77
C ALA A 146 28.12 25.90 0.83
N GLN A 147 27.99 25.58 -0.47
CA GLN A 147 28.99 25.96 -1.47
C GLN A 147 29.07 27.48 -1.68
N LYS A 148 27.92 28.16 -1.78
CA LYS A 148 27.88 29.63 -1.89
C LYS A 148 28.45 30.36 -0.68
N GLU A 149 28.19 29.88 0.53
CA GLU A 149 28.77 30.45 1.76
C GLU A 149 30.28 30.25 1.85
N ASN A 150 30.82 29.17 1.29
CA ASN A 150 32.27 28.96 1.25
C ASN A 150 32.94 29.80 0.16
N GLU A 151 32.31 29.98 -1.00
CA GLU A 151 32.79 30.89 -2.06
C GLU A 151 32.80 32.37 -1.60
N GLU A 152 31.78 32.82 -0.86
CA GLU A 152 31.74 34.19 -0.33
C GLU A 152 32.80 34.44 0.77
N LYS A 153 33.26 33.40 1.46
CA LYS A 153 34.34 33.47 2.45
C LYS A 153 35.75 33.46 1.85
N GLU A 154 35.92 32.97 0.63
CA GLU A 154 37.20 32.99 -0.08
C GLU A 154 37.45 34.29 -0.87
N ILE A 155 36.41 35.12 -1.04
CA ILE A 155 36.46 36.41 -1.75
C ILE A 155 36.67 37.60 -0.78
N GLN A 156 36.56 37.39 0.54
CA GLN A 156 36.92 38.37 1.59
C GLN A 156 38.35 38.16 2.10
#